data_AF-A0A2V8PKS2-F1
#
_entry.id   AF-A0A2V8PKS2-F1
#
_cell.length_a   1.000
_cell.length_b   1.000
_cell.length_c   1.000
_cell.angle_alpha   90.00
_cell.angle_beta   90.00
_cell.angle_gamma   90.00
#
_symmetry.space_group_name_H-M   'P 1'
#
loop_
_entity.id
_entity.type
_entity.pdbx_description
1 polymer ?
#
loop_
_entity_poly.entity_id
_entity_poly.type
_entity_poly.pdbx_seq_one_letter_code
_entity_poly.pdbx_strand_id
1 'polypeptide(L)'
;MFLLKKIISSLFLPLPVCALLLIAGLIFLWFTGRQRLGRILVSLGAVTLLLFSNASIPNLLLQPLERPYTPALATPEQITSLTQPPVKWIVVLGAGDIYSPSLPPTTQLHDASLARIVEAVRLHRELPESKMVLSEGTTFDN
;
A
#
# COMPACT_ATOMS: atom_id res chain seq x y z
N MET A 1 8.53 -7.12 24.17
CA MET A 1 8.46 -7.72 22.82
C MET A 1 7.73 -6.81 21.81
N PHE A 2 6.50 -6.35 22.10
CA PHE A 2 5.71 -5.50 21.18
C PHE A 2 6.36 -4.13 20.85
N LEU A 3 6.78 -3.36 21.86
CA LEU A 3 7.41 -2.04 21.63
C LEU A 3 8.73 -2.14 20.86
N LEU A 4 9.60 -3.08 21.24
CA LEU A 4 10.88 -3.29 20.56
C LEU A 4 10.67 -3.68 19.09
N LYS A 5 9.75 -4.60 18.81
CA LYS A 5 9.36 -4.95 17.44
C LYS A 5 8.84 -3.74 16.68
N LYS A 6 8.01 -2.90 17.31
CA LYS A 6 7.40 -1.71 16.68
C LYS A 6 8.44 -0.64 16.33
N ILE A 7 9.40 -0.40 17.22
CA ILE A 7 10.50 0.55 16.97
C ILE A 7 11.39 0.02 15.85
N ILE A 8 11.81 -1.26 15.93
CA ILE A 8 12.64 -1.88 14.90
C ILE A 8 11.91 -1.89 13.56
N SER A 9 10.64 -2.31 13.51
CA SER A 9 9.86 -2.32 12.26
C SER A 9 9.67 -0.92 11.69
N SER A 10 9.50 0.10 12.54
CA SER A 10 9.41 1.48 12.08
C SER A 10 10.72 1.98 11.48
N LEU A 11 11.88 1.49 11.95
CA LEU A 11 13.19 1.76 11.35
C LEU A 11 13.40 1.07 10.00
N PHE A 12 12.54 0.13 9.59
CA PHE A 12 12.56 -0.45 8.25
C PHE A 12 11.66 0.29 7.26
N LEU A 13 10.83 1.23 7.73
CA LEU A 13 10.02 2.05 6.84
C LEU A 13 10.89 3.17 6.22
N PRO A 14 10.72 3.47 4.92
CA PRO A 14 11.57 4.43 4.23
C PRO A 14 11.48 5.84 4.84
N LEU A 15 10.28 6.27 5.23
CA LEU A 15 10.05 7.62 5.75
C LEU A 15 10.73 7.89 7.12
N PRO A 16 10.56 7.05 8.17
CA PRO A 16 11.29 7.22 9.43
C PRO A 16 12.81 7.20 9.28
N VAL A 17 13.36 6.37 8.39
CA VAL A 17 14.81 6.35 8.11
C VAL A 17 15.27 7.68 7.51
N CYS A 18 14.56 8.19 6.52
CA CYS A 18 14.86 9.49 5.92
C CYS A 18 14.81 10.61 6.98
N ALA A 19 13.79 10.62 7.83
CA ALA A 19 13.65 11.60 8.90
C ALA A 19 14.82 11.53 9.90
N LEU A 20 15.25 10.34 10.30
CA LEU A 20 16.41 10.16 11.18
C LEU A 20 17.71 10.64 10.55
N LEU A 21 17.95 10.34 9.27
CA LEU A 21 19.12 10.82 8.54
C LEU A 21 19.16 12.35 8.45
N LEU A 22 18.01 12.97 8.15
CA LEU A 22 17.90 14.43 8.11
C LEU A 22 18.16 15.04 9.48
N ILE A 23 17.49 14.58 10.54
CA ILE A 23 17.65 15.10 11.89
C ILE A 23 19.11 14.94 12.35
N ALA A 24 19.71 13.76 12.20
CA ALA A 24 21.10 13.52 12.56
C ALA A 24 22.04 14.44 11.76
N GLY A 25 21.80 14.60 10.46
CA GLY A 25 22.58 15.48 9.60
C GLY A 25 22.51 16.95 10.01
N LEU A 26 21.31 17.45 10.36
CA LEU A 26 21.12 18.80 10.89
C LEU A 26 21.85 18.98 12.22
N ILE A 27 21.78 18.00 13.13
CA ILE A 27 22.49 18.05 14.42
C ILE A 27 23.99 18.18 14.19
N PHE A 28 24.57 17.38 13.29
CA PHE A 28 26.00 17.49 12.97
C PHE A 28 26.36 18.83 12.34
N LEU A 29 25.47 19.42 11.54
CA LEU A 29 25.72 20.69 10.87
C LEU A 29 25.66 21.88 11.84
N TRP A 30 24.72 21.87 12.79
CA TRP A 30 24.46 22.99 13.70
C TRP A 30 25.23 22.92 15.02
N PHE A 31 25.47 21.72 15.55
CA PHE A 31 26.00 21.56 16.92
C PHE A 31 27.39 20.92 16.97
N THR A 32 28.01 20.57 15.83
CA THR A 32 29.33 19.91 15.83
C THR A 32 30.30 20.50 14.81
N GLY A 33 31.61 20.29 15.03
CA GLY A 33 32.64 20.62 14.04
C GLY A 33 32.67 19.68 12.82
N ARG A 34 31.85 18.63 12.78
CA ARG A 34 31.85 17.60 11.72
C ARG A 34 30.87 17.93 10.59
N GLN A 35 30.86 19.18 10.12
CA GLN A 35 29.90 19.68 9.13
C GLN A 35 29.89 18.88 7.81
N ARG A 36 31.03 18.28 7.41
CA ARG A 36 31.09 17.40 6.22
C ARG A 36 30.16 16.19 6.36
N LEU A 37 30.17 15.52 7.52
CA LEU A 37 29.27 14.39 7.80
C LEU A 37 27.81 14.85 7.83
N GLY A 38 27.55 16.02 8.44
CA GLY A 38 26.22 16.62 8.46
C GLY A 38 25.65 16.82 7.05
N ARG A 39 26.43 17.44 6.15
CA ARG A 39 26.02 17.64 4.74
C ARG A 39 25.74 16.33 4.04
N ILE A 40 26.60 15.31 4.21
CA ILE A 40 26.39 13.99 3.60
C ILE A 40 25.08 13.36 4.08
N LEU A 41 24.83 13.37 5.39
CA LEU A 41 23.60 12.78 5.96
C LEU A 41 22.34 13.52 5.50
N VAL A 42 22.37 14.85 5.47
CA VAL A 42 21.23 15.64 4.97
C VAL A 42 20.99 15.39 3.49
N SER A 43 22.04 15.41 2.67
CA SER A 43 21.91 15.12 1.24
C SER A 43 21.38 13.72 0.99
N LEU A 44 21.89 12.71 1.71
CA LEU A 44 21.42 11.33 1.58
C LEU A 44 19.96 11.20 2.00
N GLY A 45 19.59 11.76 3.15
CA GLY A 45 18.20 11.75 3.64
C GLY A 45 17.24 12.48 2.70
N ALA A 46 17.65 13.61 2.13
CA ALA A 46 16.83 14.36 1.17
C ALA A 46 16.66 13.62 -0.16
N VAL A 47 17.76 13.08 -0.72
CA VAL A 47 17.71 12.32 -1.98
C VAL A 47 16.86 11.06 -1.83
N THR A 48 17.07 10.30 -0.75
CA THR A 48 16.26 9.10 -0.48
C THR A 48 14.79 9.45 -0.28
N LEU A 49 14.47 10.52 0.47
CA LEU A 49 13.09 10.99 0.62
C LEU A 49 12.45 11.35 -0.72
N LEU A 50 13.16 12.09 -1.57
CA LEU A 50 12.65 12.48 -2.89
C LEU A 50 12.41 11.27 -3.80
N LEU A 51 13.31 10.28 -3.77
CA LEU A 51 13.15 9.05 -4.53
C LEU A 51 11.91 8.26 -4.08
N PHE A 52 11.74 8.06 -2.77
CA PHE A 52 10.61 7.28 -2.23
C PHE A 52 9.29 8.05 -2.14
N SER A 53 9.32 9.38 -2.19
CA SER A 53 8.12 10.21 -2.23
C SER A 53 7.46 10.27 -3.61
N ASN A 54 8.20 9.90 -4.67
CA ASN A 54 7.64 9.82 -6.02
C ASN A 54 7.06 8.41 -6.26
N ALA A 55 5.80 8.33 -6.69
CA ALA A 55 5.13 7.06 -6.99
C ALA A 55 5.85 6.22 -8.06
N SER A 56 6.66 6.82 -8.94
CA SER A 56 7.39 6.08 -9.98
C SER A 56 8.35 5.03 -9.42
N ILE A 57 9.10 5.35 -8.35
CA ILE A 57 10.12 4.44 -7.82
C ILE A 57 9.49 3.23 -7.11
N PRO A 58 8.52 3.40 -6.18
CA PRO A 58 7.79 2.27 -5.62
C PRO A 58 7.12 1.41 -6.69
N ASN A 59 6.49 2.01 -7.71
CA ASN A 59 5.81 1.25 -8.76
C ASN A 59 6.80 0.41 -9.60
N LEU A 60 8.00 0.93 -9.88
CA LEU A 60 9.06 0.17 -10.56
C LEU A 60 9.56 -1.00 -9.71
N LEU A 61 9.67 -0.80 -8.38
CA LEU A 61 10.06 -1.85 -7.44
C LEU A 61 8.97 -2.91 -7.25
N LEU A 62 7.69 -2.52 -7.32
CA LEU A 62 6.53 -3.41 -7.21
C LEU A 62 6.33 -4.24 -8.48
N GLN A 63 6.60 -3.69 -9.65
CA GLN A 63 6.37 -4.36 -10.93
C GLN A 63 6.91 -5.81 -11.00
N PRO A 64 8.17 -6.13 -10.62
CA PRO A 64 8.66 -7.51 -10.66
C PRO A 64 7.96 -8.43 -9.65
N LEU A 65 7.44 -7.88 -8.54
CA LEU A 65 6.67 -8.65 -7.56
C LEU A 65 5.24 -8.90 -8.03
N GLU A 66 4.67 -7.97 -8.81
CA GLU A 66 3.30 -8.08 -9.35
C GLU A 66 3.23 -8.90 -10.64
N ARG A 67 4.29 -8.87 -11.47
CA ARG A 67 4.36 -9.58 -12.77
C ARG A 67 3.93 -11.06 -12.76
N PRO A 68 4.26 -11.87 -11.74
CA PRO A 68 3.83 -13.27 -11.68
C PRO A 68 2.32 -13.45 -11.54
N TYR A 69 1.61 -12.44 -11.03
CA TYR A 69 0.17 -12.47 -10.83
C TYR A 69 -0.53 -11.90 -12.07
N THR A 70 -1.03 -12.80 -12.92
CA THR A 70 -1.76 -12.38 -14.13
C THR A 70 -3.09 -11.73 -13.73
N PRO A 71 -3.38 -10.50 -14.18
CA PRO A 71 -4.69 -9.89 -13.98
C PRO A 71 -5.79 -10.78 -14.55
N ALA A 72 -6.91 -10.92 -13.84
CA ALA A 72 -8.06 -11.72 -14.25
C ALA A 72 -8.88 -11.05 -15.37
N LEU A 73 -8.21 -10.55 -16.41
CA LEU A 73 -8.80 -10.05 -17.65
C LEU A 73 -9.32 -11.19 -18.56
N ALA A 74 -9.27 -12.41 -18.05
CA ALA A 74 -9.43 -13.64 -18.78
C ALA A 74 -10.89 -14.13 -18.70
N THR A 75 -11.37 -14.84 -19.72
CA THR A 75 -12.71 -15.42 -19.71
C THR A 75 -12.87 -16.45 -18.57
N PRO A 76 -14.09 -16.81 -18.14
CA PRO A 76 -14.29 -17.79 -17.06
C PRO A 76 -13.53 -19.10 -17.26
N GLU A 77 -13.41 -19.56 -18.50
CA GLU A 77 -12.66 -20.75 -18.90
C GLU A 77 -11.15 -20.60 -18.69
N GLN A 78 -10.60 -19.41 -18.96
CA GLN A 78 -9.20 -19.09 -18.72
C GLN A 78 -8.91 -18.97 -17.23
N ILE A 79 -9.78 -18.34 -16.44
CA ILE A 79 -9.62 -18.26 -14.98
C ILE A 79 -9.69 -19.66 -14.36
N THR A 80 -10.62 -20.50 -14.80
CA THR A 80 -10.79 -21.87 -14.28
C THR A 80 -9.63 -22.79 -14.68
N SER A 81 -9.04 -22.61 -15.87
CA SER A 81 -7.87 -23.38 -16.31
C SER A 81 -6.57 -22.94 -15.63
N LEU A 82 -6.44 -21.66 -15.28
CA LEU A 82 -5.30 -21.12 -14.54
C LEU A 82 -5.35 -21.48 -13.04
N THR A 83 -6.55 -21.74 -12.50
CA THR A 83 -6.76 -21.98 -11.06
C THR A 83 -7.44 -23.33 -10.84
N GLN A 84 -6.61 -24.37 -10.67
CA GLN A 84 -7.04 -25.67 -10.18
C GLN A 84 -6.51 -25.84 -8.75
N PRO A 85 -7.37 -25.96 -7.71
CA PRO A 85 -8.83 -26.09 -7.73
C PRO A 85 -9.58 -24.79 -8.08
N PRO A 86 -10.87 -24.87 -8.47
CA PRO A 86 -11.68 -23.71 -8.88
C PRO A 86 -11.71 -22.61 -7.81
N VAL A 87 -11.77 -21.36 -8.26
CA VAL A 87 -11.75 -20.17 -7.40
C VAL A 87 -13.00 -20.14 -6.51
N LYS A 88 -12.78 -20.39 -5.22
CA LYS A 88 -13.86 -20.39 -4.20
C LYS A 88 -14.08 -19.02 -3.55
N TRP A 89 -13.06 -18.16 -3.55
CA TRP A 89 -13.08 -16.90 -2.81
C TRP A 89 -12.55 -15.75 -3.66
N ILE A 90 -13.29 -14.64 -3.68
CA ILE A 90 -12.86 -13.37 -4.24
C ILE A 90 -12.67 -12.42 -3.06
N VAL A 91 -11.41 -12.14 -2.69
CA VAL A 91 -11.09 -11.26 -1.57
C VAL A 91 -10.90 -9.84 -2.09
N VAL A 92 -11.73 -8.92 -1.60
CA VAL A 92 -11.70 -7.50 -1.98
C VAL A 92 -11.09 -6.72 -0.83
N LEU A 93 -9.92 -6.14 -1.07
CA LEU A 93 -9.25 -5.29 -0.09
C LEU A 93 -9.79 -3.87 -0.18
N GLY A 94 -10.27 -3.34 0.95
CA GLY A 94 -10.65 -1.94 1.08
C GLY A 94 -9.47 -0.98 0.92
N ALA A 95 -9.76 0.26 0.57
CA ALA A 95 -8.84 1.38 0.51
C ALA A 95 -9.23 2.50 1.49
N GLY A 96 -10.21 2.24 2.37
CA GLY A 96 -10.77 3.21 3.30
C GLY A 96 -12.08 3.83 2.79
N ASP A 97 -12.82 4.36 3.75
CA ASP A 97 -14.13 4.99 3.57
C ASP A 97 -14.20 6.31 4.35
N ILE A 98 -15.19 7.11 3.97
CA ILE A 98 -15.62 8.29 4.72
C ILE A 98 -17.10 8.07 5.01
N TYR A 99 -17.42 7.75 6.26
CA TYR A 99 -18.81 7.64 6.67
C TYR A 99 -19.43 9.02 6.81
N SER A 100 -20.50 9.28 6.06
CA SER A 100 -21.28 10.50 6.21
C SER A 100 -22.74 10.24 5.86
N PRO A 101 -23.68 10.44 6.80
CA PRO A 101 -25.10 10.17 6.56
C PRO A 101 -25.73 11.12 5.54
N SER A 102 -25.07 12.24 5.19
CA SER A 102 -25.52 13.17 4.17
C SER A 102 -25.07 12.81 2.75
N LEU A 103 -24.23 11.78 2.58
CA LEU A 103 -23.65 11.39 1.30
C LEU A 103 -24.25 10.09 0.76
N PRO A 104 -24.45 9.96 -0.57
CA PRO A 104 -24.81 8.68 -1.17
C PRO A 104 -23.78 7.57 -0.86
N PRO A 105 -24.20 6.30 -0.70
CA PRO A 105 -23.28 5.19 -0.37
C PRO A 105 -22.10 5.04 -1.33
N THR A 106 -22.29 5.35 -2.62
CA THR A 106 -21.23 5.26 -3.64
C THR A 106 -20.14 6.32 -3.50
N THR A 107 -20.41 7.41 -2.79
CA THR A 107 -19.47 8.52 -2.56
C THR A 107 -18.74 8.43 -1.22
N GLN A 108 -19.12 7.44 -0.40
CA GLN A 108 -18.50 7.17 0.89
C GLN A 108 -17.28 6.25 0.77
N LEU A 109 -17.09 5.59 -0.38
CA LEU A 109 -15.95 4.73 -0.65
C LEU A 109 -14.85 5.48 -1.39
N HIS A 110 -13.59 5.19 -1.07
CA HIS A 110 -12.46 5.63 -1.88
C HIS A 110 -12.52 5.00 -3.30
N ASP A 111 -12.09 5.73 -4.33
CA ASP A 111 -12.14 5.29 -5.74
C ASP A 111 -11.52 3.91 -5.96
N ALA A 112 -10.42 3.62 -5.26
CA ALA A 112 -9.77 2.31 -5.31
C ALA A 112 -10.63 1.18 -4.72
N SER A 113 -11.40 1.42 -3.64
CA SER A 113 -12.35 0.43 -3.11
C SER A 113 -13.46 0.18 -4.13
N LEU A 114 -14.02 1.24 -4.70
CA LEU A 114 -15.10 1.15 -5.67
C LEU A 114 -14.67 0.35 -6.91
N ALA A 115 -13.51 0.67 -7.49
CA ALA A 115 -12.96 -0.05 -8.64
C ALA A 115 -12.77 -1.55 -8.36
N ARG A 116 -12.26 -1.90 -7.17
CA ARG A 116 -12.06 -3.30 -6.76
C ARG A 116 -13.39 -4.03 -6.55
N ILE A 117 -14.40 -3.38 -5.98
CA ILE A 117 -15.73 -3.97 -5.78
C ILE A 117 -16.42 -4.21 -7.13
N VAL A 118 -16.36 -3.23 -8.04
CA VAL A 118 -16.95 -3.37 -9.38
C VAL A 118 -16.34 -4.57 -10.11
N GLU A 119 -15.01 -4.71 -10.06
CA GLU A 119 -14.33 -5.85 -10.66
C GLU A 119 -14.67 -7.18 -9.96
N ALA A 120 -14.76 -7.18 -8.64
CA ALA A 120 -15.17 -8.36 -7.88
C ALA A 120 -16.59 -8.82 -8.25
N VAL A 121 -17.53 -7.88 -8.45
CA VAL A 121 -18.90 -8.19 -8.91
C VAL A 121 -18.89 -8.79 -10.32
N ARG A 122 -18.06 -8.26 -11.23
CA ARG A 122 -17.89 -8.85 -12.57
C ARG A 122 -17.39 -10.30 -12.47
N LEU A 123 -16.32 -10.52 -11.71
CA LEU A 123 -15.73 -11.85 -11.52
C LEU A 123 -16.69 -12.83 -10.83
N HIS A 124 -17.46 -12.37 -9.84
CA HIS A 124 -18.42 -13.22 -9.13
C HIS A 124 -19.58 -13.67 -10.04
N ARG A 125 -20.03 -12.83 -10.97
CA ARG A 125 -21.03 -13.20 -11.98
C ARG A 125 -20.50 -14.25 -12.97
N GLU A 126 -19.22 -14.19 -13.27
CA GLU A 126 -18.52 -15.15 -14.13
C GLU A 126 -18.17 -16.47 -13.41
N LEU A 127 -18.04 -16.43 -12.08
CA LEU A 127 -17.71 -17.55 -11.21
C LEU A 127 -18.81 -17.73 -10.14
N PRO A 128 -19.99 -18.26 -10.50
CA PRO A 128 -21.17 -18.24 -9.63
C PRO A 128 -21.00 -19.03 -8.31
N GLU A 129 -20.07 -19.98 -8.25
CA GLU A 129 -19.75 -20.76 -7.04
C GLU A 129 -18.78 -20.02 -6.09
N SER A 130 -18.25 -18.87 -6.50
CA SER A 130 -17.32 -18.08 -5.69
C SER A 130 -18.04 -17.32 -4.58
N LYS A 131 -17.35 -17.03 -3.48
CA LYS A 131 -17.83 -16.14 -2.40
C LYS A 131 -16.98 -14.89 -2.34
N MET A 132 -17.62 -13.72 -2.35
CA MET A 132 -16.93 -12.44 -2.13
C MET A 132 -16.69 -12.22 -0.64
N VAL A 133 -15.46 -11.88 -0.28
CA VAL A 133 -15.06 -11.49 1.10
C VAL A 133 -14.54 -10.07 1.04
N LEU A 134 -15.21 -9.16 1.73
CA LEU A 134 -14.84 -7.75 1.78
C LEU A 134 -13.99 -7.51 3.03
N SER A 135 -12.82 -6.90 2.85
CA SER A 135 -11.94 -6.49 3.93
C SER A 135 -11.94 -4.97 3.99
N GLU A 136 -12.96 -4.41 4.61
CA GLU A 136 -13.01 -3.00 4.96
C GLU A 136 -13.14 -2.89 6.48
N GLY A 137 -12.25 -2.10 7.08
CA GLY A 137 -12.25 -1.87 8.52
C GLY A 137 -13.09 -0.64 8.79
N THR A 138 -14.18 -0.80 9.54
CA THR A 138 -14.85 0.36 10.13
C THR A 138 -13.82 1.10 10.98
N THR A 139 -13.46 2.32 10.60
CA THR A 139 -13.02 3.27 11.62
C THR A 139 -14.19 3.37 12.60
N PHE A 140 -14.02 2.79 13.78
CA PHE A 140 -15.02 2.87 14.84
C PHE A 140 -15.29 4.37 15.09
N ASP A 141 -16.46 4.84 14.68
CA ASP A 141 -16.99 6.11 15.13
C ASP A 141 -17.16 6.01 16.65
N ASN A 142 -16.40 6.82 17.38
CA ASN A 142 -16.63 7.09 18.81
C ASN A 142 -17.70 8.16 18.95
#